data_AF-A0A813STR6-F1
#
_entry.id   AF-A0A813STR6-F1
#
_cell.length_a   1.000
_cell.length_b   1.000
_cell.length_c   1.000
_cell.angle_alpha   90.00
_cell.angle_beta   90.00
_cell.angle_gamma   90.00
#
_symmetry.space_group_name_H-M   'P 1'
#
loop_
_entity.id
_entity.type
_entity.pdbx_description
1 polymer ?
#
loop_
_entity_poly.entity_id
_entity_poly.type
_entity_poly.pdbx_seq_one_letter_code
_entity_poly.pdbx_strand_id
1 'polypeptide(L)'
;MSIIINTNEVSSNWKLLATKMPVSELKKKQIETSRTSVRPPKLTKAVCIDCEMVGVGENGMDNMLARVSIVNQLGQCLYDKYVKPTEPVVDYRTAVSGITEQNLENGIPLNVVQKEVSDIIQHRTLVGHAIHNDLQVLFLSHPKRRIRDTQRYKGFRSLFNGGLPSLKALADKVLGLKIQTGAHDSVEDARVTMQLYVQHRREWEKSLREKNSLTSEEKHKRIRARQKQKRLQSSSSSSFTKKTI
;
A
#
# COMPACT_ATOMS: atom_id res chain seq x y z
N MET A 1 29.34 -11.37 -14.13
CA MET A 1 28.79 -12.41 -13.24
C MET A 1 27.32 -12.12 -13.01
N SER A 2 26.44 -12.90 -13.63
CA SER A 2 24.99 -12.71 -13.58
C SER A 2 24.43 -13.42 -12.37
N ILE A 3 23.91 -12.68 -11.39
CA ILE A 3 23.22 -13.25 -10.22
C ILE A 3 21.80 -13.59 -10.64
N ILE A 4 21.50 -14.89 -10.69
CA ILE A 4 20.16 -15.43 -10.91
C ILE A 4 19.39 -15.25 -9.59
N ILE A 5 18.51 -14.25 -9.53
CA ILE A 5 17.54 -14.11 -8.43
C ILE A 5 16.37 -15.05 -8.72
N ASN A 6 16.27 -16.11 -7.91
CA ASN A 6 15.21 -17.11 -7.98
C ASN A 6 13.88 -16.49 -7.51
N THR A 7 12.97 -16.19 -8.44
CA THR A 7 11.67 -15.53 -8.17
C THR A 7 10.48 -16.50 -8.16
N ASN A 8 10.71 -17.80 -8.03
CA ASN A 8 9.69 -18.81 -8.32
C ASN A 8 8.82 -19.30 -7.15
N GLU A 9 8.93 -18.75 -5.95
CA GLU A 9 7.95 -19.06 -4.90
C GLU A 9 6.80 -18.05 -4.91
N VAL A 10 5.88 -18.32 -5.82
CA VAL A 10 4.55 -17.73 -5.82
C VAL A 10 3.81 -18.29 -4.60
N SER A 11 3.65 -17.48 -3.53
CA SER A 11 3.02 -17.93 -2.28
C SER A 11 1.68 -18.63 -2.56
N SER A 12 1.34 -19.66 -1.78
CA SER A 12 0.13 -20.46 -1.97
C SER A 12 -1.14 -19.59 -2.02
N ASN A 13 -1.14 -18.46 -1.33
CA ASN A 13 -2.20 -17.46 -1.38
C ASN A 13 -2.36 -16.88 -2.79
N TRP A 14 -1.28 -16.57 -3.50
CA TRP A 14 -1.35 -16.01 -4.87
C TRP A 14 -2.05 -16.94 -5.86
N LYS A 15 -1.85 -18.26 -5.78
CA LYS A 15 -2.52 -19.21 -6.67
C LYS A 15 -4.05 -19.18 -6.49
N LEU A 16 -4.52 -19.05 -5.24
CA LEU A 16 -5.93 -18.81 -4.94
C LEU A 16 -6.42 -17.40 -5.35
N LEU A 17 -5.53 -16.40 -5.31
CA LEU A 17 -5.84 -15.01 -5.67
C LEU A 17 -6.05 -14.80 -7.17
N ALA A 18 -5.22 -15.44 -8.01
CA ALA A 18 -5.36 -15.38 -9.47
C ALA A 18 -6.71 -15.93 -9.95
N THR A 19 -7.29 -16.89 -9.23
CA THR A 19 -8.59 -17.50 -9.56
C THR A 19 -9.82 -16.65 -9.23
N LYS A 20 -9.69 -15.62 -8.37
CA LYS A 20 -10.83 -14.80 -7.86
C LYS A 20 -10.94 -13.40 -8.46
N MET A 21 -10.05 -13.01 -9.38
CA MET A 21 -10.17 -11.75 -10.11
C MET A 21 -11.38 -11.77 -11.08
N PRO A 22 -11.95 -10.63 -11.50
CA PRO A 22 -12.94 -10.61 -12.57
C PRO A 22 -12.26 -11.04 -13.89
N VAL A 23 -12.49 -12.30 -14.25
CA VAL A 23 -11.70 -13.12 -15.18
C VAL A 23 -12.21 -13.08 -16.64
N SER A 24 -13.24 -12.28 -16.94
CA SER A 24 -13.89 -12.31 -18.27
C SER A 24 -13.05 -11.71 -19.41
N GLU A 25 -12.13 -10.78 -19.14
CA GLU A 25 -11.25 -10.20 -20.18
C GLU A 25 -9.85 -10.85 -20.23
N LEU A 26 -9.42 -11.55 -19.17
CA LEU A 26 -8.07 -12.15 -19.08
C LEU A 26 -8.00 -13.54 -19.73
N LYS A 27 -9.09 -14.32 -19.68
CA LYS A 27 -9.12 -15.70 -20.22
C LYS A 27 -8.93 -15.78 -21.72
N LYS A 28 -9.41 -14.80 -22.51
CA LYS A 28 -9.27 -14.83 -23.97
C LYS A 28 -7.83 -14.65 -24.46
N LYS A 29 -6.96 -14.01 -23.68
CA LYS A 29 -5.55 -13.80 -24.04
C LYS A 29 -4.60 -14.87 -23.51
N GLN A 30 -5.00 -15.61 -22.48
CA GLN A 30 -4.12 -16.53 -21.76
C GLN A 30 -4.10 -17.93 -22.39
N ILE A 31 -5.19 -18.35 -23.05
CA ILE A 31 -5.31 -19.69 -23.67
C ILE A 31 -4.45 -19.81 -24.95
N GLU A 32 -4.17 -18.71 -25.66
CA GLU A 32 -3.25 -18.69 -26.81
C GLU A 32 -1.74 -18.73 -26.43
N THR A 33 -1.39 -18.57 -25.16
CA THR A 33 0.01 -18.45 -24.69
C THR A 33 0.55 -19.67 -23.96
N SER A 34 0.02 -20.87 -24.25
CA SER A 34 0.48 -22.14 -23.65
C SER A 34 1.82 -22.68 -24.21
N ARG A 35 2.66 -21.80 -24.79
CA ARG A 35 4.09 -22.03 -25.08
C ARG A 35 4.83 -20.69 -25.14
N THR A 36 5.34 -20.13 -24.03
CA THR A 36 6.16 -18.91 -24.15
C THR A 36 7.09 -18.64 -22.95
N SER A 37 8.35 -18.33 -23.26
CA SER A 37 9.33 -17.63 -22.43
C SER A 37 8.70 -16.66 -21.43
N VAL A 38 9.06 -16.73 -20.15
CA VAL A 38 8.59 -15.79 -19.12
C VAL A 38 9.03 -14.37 -19.52
N ARG A 39 8.10 -13.58 -20.04
CA ARG A 39 8.36 -12.17 -20.38
C ARG A 39 8.55 -11.38 -19.08
N PRO A 40 9.49 -10.42 -19.04
CA PRO A 40 9.68 -9.61 -17.84
C PRO A 40 8.39 -8.87 -17.46
N PRO A 41 8.12 -8.69 -16.15
CA PRO A 41 7.00 -7.90 -15.65
C PRO A 41 6.96 -6.52 -16.31
N LYS A 42 5.78 -6.12 -16.79
CA LYS A 42 5.60 -4.82 -17.47
C LYS A 42 5.06 -3.77 -16.52
N LEU A 43 5.56 -2.54 -16.66
CA LEU A 43 4.99 -1.37 -15.99
C LEU A 43 3.54 -1.13 -16.45
N THR A 44 2.68 -0.80 -15.49
CA THR A 44 1.27 -0.46 -15.72
C THR A 44 0.97 0.99 -15.34
N LYS A 45 -0.24 1.48 -15.64
CA LYS A 45 -0.68 2.85 -15.30
C LYS A 45 -0.81 3.08 -13.79
N ALA A 46 -1.06 2.02 -13.02
CA ALA A 46 -1.03 2.03 -11.56
C ALA A 46 0.06 1.07 -11.08
N VAL A 47 0.76 1.44 -10.01
CA VAL A 47 1.73 0.59 -9.30
C VAL A 47 1.45 0.69 -7.80
N CYS A 48 1.77 -0.35 -7.04
CA CYS A 48 1.65 -0.34 -5.59
C CYS A 48 3.04 -0.45 -4.97
N ILE A 49 3.28 0.32 -3.92
CA ILE A 49 4.51 0.30 -3.14
C ILE A 49 4.19 -0.14 -1.72
N ASP A 50 5.14 -0.84 -1.11
CA ASP A 50 5.18 -1.15 0.30
C ASP A 50 6.64 -1.25 0.74
N CYS A 51 6.93 -0.82 1.97
CA CYS A 51 8.27 -0.76 2.51
C CYS A 51 8.34 -1.42 3.89
N GLU A 52 9.44 -2.13 4.14
CA GLU A 52 9.83 -2.53 5.48
C GLU A 52 10.84 -1.53 6.04
N MET A 53 10.77 -1.30 7.35
CA MET A 53 11.64 -0.34 8.04
C MET A 53 12.32 -0.97 9.25
N VAL A 54 13.49 -0.42 9.56
CA VAL A 54 14.23 -0.65 10.81
C VAL A 54 14.23 0.63 11.66
N GLY A 55 14.52 0.45 12.95
CA GLY A 55 14.66 1.51 13.94
C GLY A 55 16.09 2.05 14.02
N VAL A 56 16.22 3.37 13.91
CA VAL A 56 17.48 4.12 14.09
C VAL A 56 17.29 5.27 15.08
N GLY A 57 18.35 6.04 15.31
CA GLY A 57 18.33 7.18 16.22
C GLY A 57 18.24 6.77 17.69
N GLU A 58 17.90 7.74 18.54
CA GLU A 58 17.78 7.51 19.99
C GLU A 58 16.68 6.47 20.26
N ASN A 59 17.05 5.36 20.91
CA ASN A 59 16.16 4.24 21.23
C ASN A 59 15.50 3.53 20.02
N GLY A 60 15.97 3.73 18.78
CA GLY A 60 15.42 3.03 17.60
C GLY A 60 14.02 3.48 17.18
N MET A 61 13.59 4.66 17.62
CA MET A 61 12.24 5.18 17.36
C MET A 61 12.07 5.68 15.93
N ASP A 62 13.13 6.17 15.30
CA ASP A 62 13.07 6.71 13.95
C ASP A 62 13.05 5.59 12.91
N ASN A 63 12.21 5.75 11.88
CA ASN A 63 12.07 4.78 10.82
C ASN A 63 13.10 5.03 9.72
N MET A 64 13.90 4.02 9.39
CA MET A 64 14.77 4.02 8.22
C MET A 64 14.37 2.89 7.27
N LEU A 65 14.41 3.17 5.97
CA LEU A 65 14.06 2.20 4.94
C LEU A 65 15.03 1.01 4.96
N ALA A 66 14.47 -0.21 4.92
CA ALA A 66 15.22 -1.45 4.92
C ALA A 66 14.93 -2.35 3.71
N ARG A 67 13.69 -2.35 3.23
CA ARG A 67 13.28 -3.02 1.98
C ARG A 67 12.17 -2.22 1.32
N VAL A 68 12.16 -2.16 0.00
CA VAL A 68 11.05 -1.58 -0.76
C VAL A 68 10.64 -2.53 -1.88
N SER A 69 9.33 -2.74 -1.99
CA SER A 69 8.71 -3.58 -3.00
C SER A 69 7.72 -2.77 -3.83
N ILE A 70 7.76 -2.93 -5.15
CA ILE A 70 6.81 -2.33 -6.08
C ILE A 70 6.21 -3.41 -6.96
N VAL A 71 4.89 -3.44 -7.05
CA VAL A 71 4.16 -4.35 -7.94
C VAL A 71 3.33 -3.58 -8.97
N ASN A 72 3.12 -4.19 -10.13
CA ASN A 72 2.23 -3.66 -11.15
C ASN A 72 0.76 -3.97 -10.83
N GLN A 73 -0.17 -3.48 -11.65
CA GLN A 73 -1.61 -3.68 -11.47
C GLN A 73 -2.05 -5.16 -11.56
N LEU A 74 -1.21 -6.02 -12.13
CA LEU A 74 -1.41 -7.47 -12.21
C LEU A 74 -0.77 -8.22 -11.02
N GLY A 75 -0.22 -7.52 -10.03
CA GLY A 75 0.47 -8.12 -8.88
C GLY A 75 1.86 -8.69 -9.18
N GLN A 76 2.40 -8.46 -10.38
CA GLN A 76 3.76 -8.89 -10.72
C GLN A 76 4.76 -7.94 -10.06
N CYS A 77 5.78 -8.51 -9.42
CA CYS A 77 6.85 -7.73 -8.80
C CYS A 77 7.70 -7.05 -9.87
N LEU A 78 7.80 -5.72 -9.78
CA LEU A 78 8.61 -4.87 -10.66
C LEU A 78 9.96 -4.53 -10.02
N TYR A 79 9.97 -4.42 -8.70
CA TYR A 79 11.11 -3.97 -7.92
C TYR A 79 10.99 -4.55 -6.52
N ASP A 80 12.06 -5.15 -6.01
CA ASP A 80 12.14 -5.67 -4.65
C ASP A 80 13.62 -5.65 -4.26
N LYS A 81 14.00 -4.71 -3.40
CA LYS A 81 15.40 -4.53 -2.99
C LYS A 81 15.49 -4.21 -1.51
N TYR A 82 16.47 -4.83 -0.86
CA TYR A 82 16.98 -4.39 0.43
C TYR A 82 17.84 -3.13 0.27
N VAL A 83 17.83 -2.28 1.28
CA VAL A 83 18.45 -0.95 1.25
C VAL A 83 19.53 -0.87 2.31
N LYS A 84 20.69 -0.35 1.93
CA LYS A 84 21.81 -0.17 2.85
C LYS A 84 21.48 0.93 3.87
N PRO A 85 21.61 0.65 5.19
CA PRO A 85 21.49 1.64 6.25
C PRO A 85 22.38 2.86 6.04
N THR A 86 21.82 4.05 6.27
CA THR A 86 22.59 5.31 6.31
C THR A 86 22.99 5.69 7.73
N GLU A 87 22.42 5.02 8.73
CA GLU A 87 22.66 5.21 10.16
C GLU A 87 22.78 3.84 10.85
N PRO A 88 23.41 3.75 12.03
CA PRO A 88 23.43 2.53 12.82
C PRO A 88 22.01 2.05 13.15
N VAL A 89 21.73 0.78 12.86
CA VAL A 89 20.45 0.15 13.20
C VAL A 89 20.46 -0.21 14.68
N VAL A 90 19.48 0.32 15.42
CA VAL A 90 19.28 0.04 16.85
C VAL A 90 18.31 -1.12 17.04
N ASP A 91 17.27 -1.20 16.19
CA ASP A 91 16.28 -2.28 16.22
C ASP A 91 15.89 -2.70 14.80
N TYR A 92 16.16 -3.95 14.43
CA TYR A 92 15.78 -4.49 13.13
C TYR A 92 14.28 -4.73 12.98
N ARG A 93 13.55 -4.80 14.10
CA ARG A 93 12.11 -5.09 14.15
C ARG A 93 11.76 -6.40 13.46
N THR A 94 12.67 -7.36 13.45
CA THR A 94 12.63 -8.59 12.64
C THR A 94 11.33 -9.39 12.82
N ALA A 95 10.79 -9.42 14.04
CA ALA A 95 9.51 -10.10 14.32
C ALA A 95 8.32 -9.53 13.51
N VAL A 96 8.40 -8.25 13.14
CA VAL A 96 7.40 -7.54 12.34
C VAL A 96 7.86 -7.41 10.89
N SER A 97 9.05 -6.90 10.63
CA SER A 97 9.54 -6.53 9.29
C SER A 97 10.17 -7.67 8.50
N GLY A 98 10.55 -8.76 9.18
CA GLY A 98 11.32 -9.86 8.59
C GLY A 98 12.78 -9.49 8.23
N ILE A 99 13.22 -8.26 8.53
CA ILE A 99 14.56 -7.78 8.19
C ILE A 99 15.58 -8.33 9.19
N THR A 100 16.69 -8.85 8.67
CA THR A 100 17.89 -9.21 9.43
C THR A 100 19.09 -8.37 9.01
N GLU A 101 20.13 -8.37 9.82
CA GLU A 101 21.41 -7.72 9.51
C GLU A 101 21.99 -8.18 8.16
N GLN A 102 21.96 -9.48 7.90
CA GLN A 102 22.47 -10.07 6.66
C GLN A 102 21.71 -9.59 5.42
N ASN A 103 20.43 -9.25 5.56
CA ASN A 103 19.68 -8.66 4.45
C ASN A 103 20.24 -7.29 4.05
N LEU A 104 20.74 -6.53 5.02
CA LEU A 104 21.17 -5.14 4.84
C LEU A 104 22.65 -5.00 4.46
N GLU A 105 23.49 -5.97 4.80
CA GLU A 105 24.92 -6.01 4.44
C GLU A 105 25.14 -5.79 2.94
N ASN A 106 24.32 -6.44 2.11
CA ASN A 106 24.37 -6.35 0.65
C ASN A 106 23.28 -5.44 0.07
N GLY A 107 22.68 -4.59 0.90
CA GLY A 107 21.64 -3.66 0.50
C GLY A 107 22.14 -2.64 -0.53
N ILE A 108 21.21 -2.16 -1.38
CA ILE A 108 21.53 -1.12 -2.36
C ILE A 108 21.54 0.25 -1.67
N PRO A 109 22.48 1.16 -2.02
CA PRO A 109 22.49 2.51 -1.47
C PRO A 109 21.16 3.25 -1.66
N LEU A 110 20.71 3.96 -0.61
CA LEU A 110 19.41 4.64 -0.58
C LEU A 110 19.22 5.61 -1.76
N ASN A 111 20.24 6.36 -2.16
CA ASN A 111 20.14 7.30 -3.28
C ASN A 111 19.86 6.61 -4.63
N VAL A 112 20.41 5.41 -4.85
CA VAL A 112 20.14 4.60 -6.05
C VAL A 112 18.70 4.11 -6.01
N VAL A 113 18.28 3.54 -4.88
CA VAL A 113 16.91 3.05 -4.67
C VAL A 113 15.90 4.17 -4.85
N GLN A 114 16.14 5.34 -4.24
CA GLN A 114 15.28 6.51 -4.35
C GLN A 114 15.09 6.94 -5.81
N LYS A 115 16.19 6.98 -6.59
CA LYS A 115 16.13 7.32 -8.01
C LYS A 115 15.31 6.29 -8.79
N GLU A 116 15.60 5.01 -8.62
CA GLU A 116 14.91 3.93 -9.33
C GLU A 116 13.42 3.88 -8.98
N VAL A 117 13.08 4.01 -7.69
CA VAL A 117 11.68 4.10 -7.23
C VAL A 117 10.99 5.32 -7.83
N SER A 118 11.63 6.49 -7.82
CA SER A 118 11.10 7.72 -8.42
C SER A 118 10.78 7.52 -9.91
N ASP A 119 11.71 6.94 -10.67
CA ASP A 119 11.56 6.65 -12.10
C ASP A 119 10.40 5.67 -12.36
N ILE A 120 10.24 4.65 -11.50
CA ILE A 120 9.15 3.67 -11.59
C ILE A 120 7.79 4.32 -11.33
N ILE A 121 7.66 5.11 -10.25
CA ILE A 121 6.35 5.69 -9.84
C ILE A 121 5.97 6.93 -10.65
N GLN A 122 6.91 7.54 -11.37
CA GLN A 122 6.70 8.76 -12.15
C GLN A 122 5.49 8.62 -13.08
N HIS A 123 4.67 9.66 -13.16
CA HIS A 123 3.48 9.74 -14.02
C HIS A 123 2.38 8.67 -13.80
N ARG A 124 2.49 7.83 -12.76
CA ARG A 124 1.54 6.73 -12.48
C ARG A 124 0.63 7.02 -11.30
N THR A 125 -0.48 6.28 -11.24
CA THR A 125 -1.25 6.18 -10.01
C THR A 125 -0.46 5.34 -9.02
N LEU A 126 -0.18 5.90 -7.84
CA LEU A 126 0.55 5.21 -6.79
C LEU A 126 -0.44 4.73 -5.74
N VAL A 127 -0.50 3.41 -5.57
CA VAL A 127 -1.32 2.71 -4.60
C VAL A 127 -0.44 2.34 -3.40
N GLY A 128 -1.02 2.36 -2.20
CA GLY A 128 -0.33 1.94 -0.97
C GLY A 128 -1.30 1.84 0.21
N HIS A 129 -0.82 1.42 1.36
CA HIS A 129 -1.58 1.36 2.61
C HIS A 129 -0.88 2.20 3.67
N ALA A 130 -1.52 3.28 4.13
CA ALA A 130 -0.83 4.28 4.97
C ALA A 130 0.43 4.87 4.29
N ILE A 131 0.37 5.03 2.97
CA ILE A 131 1.50 5.31 2.05
C ILE A 131 2.41 6.51 2.41
N HIS A 132 1.95 7.41 3.28
CA HIS A 132 2.78 8.48 3.79
C HIS A 132 4.04 7.97 4.51
N ASN A 133 3.94 6.82 5.19
CA ASN A 133 5.06 6.21 5.90
C ASN A 133 6.16 5.78 4.91
N ASP A 134 5.76 5.09 3.83
CA ASP A 134 6.67 4.65 2.76
C ASP A 134 7.36 5.83 2.08
N LEU A 135 6.58 6.83 1.68
CA LEU A 135 7.11 8.00 0.99
C LEU A 135 8.05 8.82 1.88
N GLN A 136 7.79 8.86 3.19
CA GLN A 136 8.63 9.57 4.15
C GLN A 136 10.02 8.92 4.25
N VAL A 137 10.11 7.61 4.43
CA VAL A 137 11.42 6.92 4.56
C VAL A 137 12.20 6.84 3.23
N LEU A 138 11.49 6.98 2.10
CA LEU A 138 12.10 7.14 0.77
C LEU A 138 12.53 8.58 0.47
N PHE A 139 12.16 9.55 1.31
CA PHE A 139 12.31 10.98 1.04
C PHE A 139 11.71 11.39 -0.32
N LEU A 140 10.56 10.82 -0.66
CA LEU A 140 9.86 11.07 -1.92
C LEU A 140 8.50 11.73 -1.67
N SER A 141 7.98 12.39 -2.71
CA SER A 141 6.61 12.87 -2.72
C SER A 141 5.91 12.43 -4.00
N HIS A 142 4.59 12.32 -3.95
CA HIS A 142 3.79 11.99 -5.12
C HIS A 142 2.58 12.93 -5.24
N PRO A 143 2.14 13.32 -6.44
CA PRO A 143 0.98 14.20 -6.58
C PRO A 143 -0.25 13.62 -5.89
N LYS A 144 -0.83 14.35 -4.93
CA LYS A 144 -1.97 13.88 -4.10
C LYS A 144 -3.14 13.32 -4.93
N ARG A 145 -3.38 13.89 -6.12
CA ARG A 145 -4.40 13.45 -7.08
C ARG A 145 -4.15 12.06 -7.69
N ARG A 146 -2.91 11.58 -7.68
CA ARG A 146 -2.48 10.26 -8.16
C ARG A 146 -2.22 9.25 -7.05
N ILE A 147 -2.37 9.62 -5.78
CA ILE A 147 -2.26 8.67 -4.65
C ILE A 147 -3.60 7.95 -4.43
N ARG A 148 -3.52 6.65 -4.17
CA ARG A 148 -4.64 5.77 -3.77
C ARG A 148 -4.25 5.00 -2.51
N ASP A 149 -4.45 5.66 -1.38
CA ASP A 149 -4.19 5.09 -0.06
C ASP A 149 -5.40 4.29 0.42
N THR A 150 -5.23 2.97 0.53
CA THR A 150 -6.30 2.04 0.90
C THR A 150 -6.77 2.26 2.34
N GLN A 151 -5.89 2.61 3.27
CA GLN A 151 -6.27 2.92 4.66
C GLN A 151 -7.24 4.11 4.73
N ARG A 152 -7.08 5.07 3.80
CA ARG A 152 -7.86 6.32 3.79
C ARG A 152 -9.08 6.29 2.87
N TYR A 153 -9.24 5.25 2.06
CA TYR A 153 -10.37 5.12 1.16
C TYR A 153 -11.69 5.04 1.94
N LYS A 154 -12.64 5.92 1.62
CA LYS A 154 -13.91 6.02 2.37
C LYS A 154 -14.71 4.72 2.36
N GLY A 155 -14.73 4.00 1.24
CA GLY A 155 -15.46 2.73 1.13
C GLY A 155 -14.93 1.67 2.09
N PHE A 156 -13.61 1.65 2.32
CA PHE A 156 -13.00 0.76 3.30
C PHE A 156 -13.23 1.24 4.72
N ARG A 157 -13.04 2.53 5.00
CA ARG A 157 -13.28 3.09 6.34
C ARG A 157 -14.71 2.90 6.82
N SER A 158 -15.72 2.96 5.95
CA SER A 158 -17.11 2.67 6.33
C SER A 158 -17.33 1.25 6.82
N LEU A 159 -16.52 0.28 6.38
CA LEU A 159 -16.57 -1.10 6.89
C LEU A 159 -16.07 -1.20 8.34
N PHE A 160 -15.41 -0.16 8.85
CA PHE A 160 -14.80 -0.10 10.19
C PHE A 160 -15.27 1.14 10.96
N ASN A 161 -16.55 1.49 10.83
CA ASN A 161 -17.17 2.61 11.56
C ASN A 161 -16.44 3.96 11.40
N GLY A 162 -15.79 4.17 10.26
CA GLY A 162 -15.02 5.37 9.96
C GLY A 162 -13.57 5.36 10.45
N GLY A 163 -13.16 4.33 11.19
CA GLY A 163 -11.79 4.10 11.65
C GLY A 163 -10.79 3.88 10.51
N LEU A 164 -9.50 3.86 10.84
CA LEU A 164 -8.42 3.51 9.92
C LEU A 164 -8.13 2.01 10.05
N PRO A 165 -8.55 1.17 9.10
CA PRO A 165 -8.31 -0.26 9.20
C PRO A 165 -6.84 -0.60 8.89
N SER A 166 -6.31 -1.64 9.53
CA SER A 166 -5.02 -2.22 9.12
C SER A 166 -5.16 -2.97 7.79
N LEU A 167 -4.04 -3.21 7.11
CA LEU A 167 -4.02 -4.00 5.89
C LEU A 167 -4.54 -5.41 6.16
N LYS A 168 -4.08 -6.07 7.24
CA LYS A 168 -4.57 -7.38 7.70
C LYS A 168 -6.09 -7.43 7.85
N ALA A 169 -6.69 -6.41 8.49
CA ALA A 169 -8.13 -6.35 8.68
C ALA A 169 -8.88 -6.16 7.34
N LEU A 170 -8.34 -5.36 6.42
CA LEU A 170 -8.92 -5.22 5.08
C LEU A 170 -8.78 -6.49 4.24
N ALA A 171 -7.62 -7.12 4.26
CA ALA A 171 -7.36 -8.36 3.53
C ALA A 171 -8.37 -9.43 3.95
N ASP A 172 -8.60 -9.58 5.26
CA ASP A 172 -9.56 -10.53 5.80
C ASP A 172 -10.99 -10.17 5.40
N LYS A 173 -11.43 -8.93 5.70
CA LYS A 173 -12.82 -8.53 5.54
C LYS A 173 -13.27 -8.38 4.08
N VAL A 174 -12.37 -7.97 3.19
CA VAL A 174 -12.69 -7.62 1.80
C VAL A 174 -12.29 -8.74 0.83
N LEU A 175 -11.17 -9.42 1.08
CA LEU A 175 -10.63 -10.46 0.19
C LEU A 175 -10.77 -11.88 0.77
N GLY A 176 -11.10 -12.02 2.06
CA GLY A 176 -11.11 -13.31 2.75
C GLY A 176 -9.72 -13.91 2.92
N LEU A 177 -8.70 -13.06 3.12
CA LEU A 177 -7.30 -13.47 3.21
C LEU A 177 -6.74 -13.26 4.61
N LYS A 178 -6.00 -14.26 5.09
CA LYS A 178 -5.15 -14.13 6.27
C LYS A 178 -3.72 -13.89 5.81
N ILE A 179 -3.21 -12.70 6.12
CA ILE A 179 -1.84 -12.26 5.84
C ILE A 179 -1.18 -11.83 7.15
N GLN A 180 0.14 -11.59 7.11
CA GLN A 180 0.90 -11.14 8.29
C GLN A 180 0.67 -12.09 9.48
N THR A 181 0.75 -13.41 9.21
CA THR A 181 0.67 -14.47 10.23
C THR A 181 2.00 -14.70 10.94
N GLY A 182 3.11 -14.26 10.32
CA GLY A 182 4.41 -14.09 10.94
C GLY A 182 4.95 -12.69 10.64
N ALA A 183 6.24 -12.58 10.36
CA ALA A 183 6.82 -11.37 9.81
C ALA A 183 6.13 -10.96 8.50
N HIS A 184 6.15 -9.66 8.22
CA HIS A 184 5.60 -9.08 7.01
C HIS A 184 6.49 -9.39 5.81
N ASP A 185 5.87 -9.42 4.64
CA ASP A 185 6.55 -9.46 3.35
C ASP A 185 5.99 -8.33 2.49
N SER A 186 6.79 -7.27 2.31
CA SER A 186 6.39 -6.12 1.49
C SER A 186 5.90 -6.45 0.07
N VAL A 187 6.30 -7.58 -0.54
CA VAL A 187 5.75 -7.98 -1.86
C VAL A 187 4.32 -8.51 -1.70
N GLU A 188 4.06 -9.39 -0.73
CA GLU A 188 2.70 -9.84 -0.39
C GLU A 188 1.79 -8.66 -0.03
N ASP A 189 2.26 -7.75 0.82
CA ASP A 189 1.49 -6.60 1.29
C ASP A 189 1.18 -5.62 0.13
N ALA A 190 2.15 -5.36 -0.75
CA ALA A 190 1.92 -4.56 -1.96
C ALA A 190 0.93 -5.24 -2.92
N ARG A 191 0.96 -6.58 -3.06
CA ARG A 191 0.00 -7.33 -3.90
C ARG A 191 -1.42 -7.23 -3.36
N VAL A 192 -1.60 -7.49 -2.06
CA VAL A 192 -2.90 -7.40 -1.39
C VAL A 192 -3.46 -5.99 -1.49
N THR A 193 -2.61 -4.99 -1.24
CA THR A 193 -2.98 -3.58 -1.35
C THR A 193 -3.39 -3.20 -2.77
N MET A 194 -2.64 -3.64 -3.80
CA MET A 194 -3.01 -3.44 -5.20
C MET A 194 -4.36 -4.11 -5.52
N GLN A 195 -4.59 -5.32 -5.03
CA GLN A 195 -5.83 -6.05 -5.27
C GLN A 195 -7.04 -5.36 -4.65
N LEU A 196 -6.93 -4.86 -3.41
CA LEU A 196 -7.95 -4.03 -2.77
C LEU A 196 -8.33 -2.85 -3.67
N TYR A 197 -7.33 -2.12 -4.19
CA TYR A 197 -7.55 -1.03 -5.13
C TYR A 197 -8.23 -1.50 -6.41
N VAL A 198 -7.73 -2.54 -7.07
CA VAL A 198 -8.26 -3.03 -8.36
C VAL A 198 -9.73 -3.46 -8.22
N GLN A 199 -10.08 -4.19 -7.16
CA GLN A 199 -11.45 -4.66 -6.92
C GLN A 199 -12.44 -3.51 -6.71
N HIS A 200 -11.99 -2.39 -6.13
CA HIS A 200 -12.83 -1.22 -5.84
C HIS A 200 -12.54 -0.03 -6.76
N ARG A 201 -11.77 -0.25 -7.83
CA ARG A 201 -11.23 0.83 -8.68
C ARG A 201 -12.34 1.65 -9.30
N ARG A 202 -13.42 0.99 -9.74
CA ARG A 202 -14.53 1.67 -10.42
C ARG A 202 -15.20 2.69 -9.50
N GLU A 203 -15.60 2.26 -8.31
CA GLU A 203 -16.25 3.09 -7.29
C GLU A 203 -15.30 4.15 -6.76
N TRP A 204 -14.04 3.78 -6.51
CA TRP A 204 -13.02 4.70 -6.03
C TRP A 204 -12.78 5.83 -7.03
N GLU A 205 -12.48 5.53 -8.29
CA GLU A 205 -12.21 6.56 -9.29
C GLU A 205 -13.46 7.41 -9.59
N LYS A 206 -14.66 6.82 -9.56
CA LYS A 206 -15.92 7.59 -9.66
C LYS A 206 -16.03 8.61 -8.52
N SER A 207 -15.81 8.19 -7.27
CA SER A 207 -15.90 9.08 -6.10
C SER A 207 -14.90 10.24 -6.14
N LEU A 208 -13.74 10.04 -6.78
CA LEU A 208 -12.73 11.09 -6.94
C LEU A 208 -13.12 12.08 -8.03
N ARG A 209 -13.67 11.61 -9.16
CA ARG A 209 -14.19 12.49 -10.21
C ARG A 209 -15.31 13.37 -9.67
N GLU A 210 -16.27 12.78 -8.96
CA GLU A 210 -17.38 13.52 -8.33
C GLU A 210 -16.88 14.55 -7.31
N LYS A 211 -15.84 14.21 -6.52
CA LYS A 211 -15.27 15.17 -5.56
C LYS A 211 -14.58 16.34 -6.26
N ASN A 212 -13.97 16.08 -7.41
CA ASN A 212 -13.26 17.10 -8.19
C ASN A 212 -14.21 17.99 -8.98
N SER A 213 -15.37 17.48 -9.41
CA SER A 213 -16.39 18.21 -10.16
C SER A 213 -17.24 19.17 -9.29
N LEU A 214 -17.15 19.09 -7.96
CA LEU A 214 -17.88 19.99 -7.07
C LEU A 214 -17.40 21.44 -7.23
N THR A 215 -18.34 22.37 -7.35
CA THR A 215 -18.07 23.80 -7.38
C THR A 215 -17.51 24.28 -6.03
N SER A 216 -16.89 25.46 -6.03
CA SER A 216 -16.38 26.08 -4.80
C SER A 216 -17.49 26.27 -3.75
N GLU A 217 -18.70 26.62 -4.17
CA GLU A 217 -19.87 26.77 -3.30
C GLU A 217 -20.33 25.45 -2.70
N GLU A 218 -20.41 24.38 -3.50
CA GLU A 218 -20.78 23.04 -3.03
C GLU A 218 -19.76 22.48 -2.04
N LYS A 219 -18.46 22.76 -2.27
CA LYS A 219 -17.39 22.42 -1.33
C LYS A 219 -17.57 23.15 0.01
N HIS A 220 -17.82 24.46 -0.01
CA HIS A 220 -18.06 25.25 1.21
C HIS A 220 -19.32 24.79 1.96
N LYS A 221 -20.42 24.52 1.26
CA LYS A 221 -21.65 24.00 1.86
C LYS A 221 -21.42 22.65 2.54
N ARG A 222 -20.66 21.75 1.92
CA ARG A 222 -20.27 20.45 2.51
C ARG A 222 -19.35 20.59 3.72
N ILE A 223 -18.42 21.55 3.72
CA ILE A 223 -17.54 21.82 4.87
C ILE A 223 -18.37 22.32 6.06
N ARG A 224 -19.25 23.30 5.83
CA ARG A 224 -20.15 23.85 6.86
C ARG A 224 -21.07 22.77 7.44
N ALA A 225 -21.65 21.91 6.59
CA ALA A 225 -22.48 20.80 7.03
C ALA A 225 -21.71 19.80 7.93
N ARG A 226 -20.47 19.44 7.57
CA ARG A 226 -19.62 18.58 8.40
C ARG A 226 -19.24 19.21 9.73
N GLN A 227 -18.95 20.52 9.75
CA GLN A 227 -18.64 21.25 10.99
C GLN A 227 -19.86 21.29 11.92
N LYS A 228 -21.06 21.53 11.38
CA LYS A 228 -22.31 21.49 12.15
C LYS A 228 -22.55 20.09 12.74
N GLN A 229 -22.35 19.04 11.95
CA GLN A 229 -22.53 17.65 12.39
C GLN A 229 -21.52 17.23 13.47
N LYS A 230 -20.25 17.66 13.36
CA LYS A 230 -19.24 17.46 14.41
C LYS A 230 -19.60 18.17 15.72
N ARG A 231 -20.07 19.43 15.65
CA ARG A 231 -20.52 20.20 16.84
C ARG A 231 -21.69 19.51 17.55
N LEU A 232 -22.66 19.01 16.78
CA LEU A 232 -23.81 18.28 17.31
C LEU A 232 -23.40 16.95 17.97
N GLN A 233 -22.44 16.22 17.40
CA GLN A 233 -21.91 15.00 18.01
C GLN A 233 -21.14 15.30 19.32
N SER A 234 -20.31 16.36 19.35
CA SER A 234 -19.57 16.74 20.57
C SER A 234 -20.47 17.23 21.71
N SER A 235 -21.57 17.94 21.40
CA SER A 235 -22.52 18.40 22.43
C SER A 235 -23.33 17.24 23.04
N SER A 236 -23.58 16.19 22.25
CA SER A 236 -24.32 14.99 22.69
C SER A 236 -23.48 14.11 23.63
N SER A 237 -22.16 14.06 23.41
CA SER A 237 -21.22 13.33 24.28
C SER A 237 -20.97 14.03 25.62
N SER A 238 -21.06 15.38 25.69
CA SER A 238 -20.85 16.13 26.95
C SER A 238 -22.09 16.16 27.86
N SER A 239 -23.28 15.88 27.33
CA SER A 239 -24.51 15.78 28.13
C SER A 239 -24.66 14.44 28.86
N PHE A 240 -23.93 13.40 28.44
CA PHE A 240 -23.98 12.07 29.06
C PHE A 240 -23.08 11.95 30.30
N THR A 241 -22.00 12.76 30.39
CA THR A 241 -21.07 12.77 31.54
C THR A 241 -21.56 13.60 32.73
N LYS A 242 -22.61 14.41 32.58
CA LYS A 242 -23.17 15.25 33.68
C LYS A 242 -24.34 14.61 34.44
N LYS A 243 -24.72 13.36 34.13
CA LYS A 243 -25.88 12.69 34.75
C LYS A 243 -25.54 11.55 35.72
N THR A 244 -24.26 11.43 36.09
CA THR A 244 -23.78 10.43 37.06
C THR A 244 -22.98 11.11 38.16
N ILE A 245 -23.66 11.89 39.00
CA ILE A 245 -23.29 12.19 40.39
C ILE A 245 -24.58 12.19 41.19
#